data_AF-A0A1H7SSC0-F1
#
_entry.id   AF-A0A1H7SSC0-F1
#
_cell.length_a   1.000
_cell.length_b   1.000
_cell.length_c   1.000
_cell.angle_alpha   90.00
_cell.angle_beta   90.00
_cell.angle_gamma   90.00
#
_symmetry.space_group_name_H-M   'P 1'
#
loop_
_entity.id
_entity.type
_entity.pdbx_description
1 polymer ?
#
loop_
_entity_poly.entity_id
_entity_poly.type
_entity_poly.pdbx_seq_one_letter_code
_entity_poly.pdbx_strand_id
1 'polypeptide(L)'
;MSTLLILLPTPLSPAAGTQDYEFWFSPDAQAPARTGGRGERASLSAMPKADRVIALIGDAAISWHTVRLPLALKGPKLRSALSGVLEEQLLDDPERLHLAIMDVDAPAKQALAAARAARAARLDAPPTEIPGHQDTQLDDGEHPSRWVAAIARDPLRSHLEAFQAAGLLLESLLPLSWPGELLGGHVDQGSDGQPRLRAWTPSGIASFPMHSTGVRTWLGESWWEQAKLTASPVVSAEAERWLGRPVEVVNDTERAWAARLAPINLLQFDLTPRQRGWQRVYRAWHVMQTPDWRPFRWGVIGLVVVQIIGLNVMAFQQRRAVNARHVEQETLLRQSFPQVRTIRDAPAQMQRETETARARAGQVGPGDLEDLLAAVARAMPPGQPPLQGLRYESNRLLLTGLPGPIRDQMRDRLGQNPNLRVSDEGDALQLSLRPTTR
;
A
#
# COMPACT_ATOMS: atom_id res chain seq x y z
N MET A 1 -12.28 -20.76 -10.15
CA MET A 1 -11.26 -20.03 -9.35
C MET A 1 -11.07 -20.84 -8.10
N SER A 2 -9.83 -21.28 -7.83
CA SER A 2 -9.56 -22.14 -6.69
C SER A 2 -9.69 -21.36 -5.37
N THR A 3 -10.36 -21.94 -4.38
CA THR A 3 -10.54 -21.37 -3.04
C THR A 3 -10.06 -22.36 -1.99
N LEU A 4 -9.23 -21.87 -1.07
CA LEU A 4 -8.77 -22.57 0.12
C LEU A 4 -9.34 -21.89 1.36
N LEU A 5 -10.13 -22.61 2.14
CA LEU A 5 -10.60 -22.20 3.46
C LEU A 5 -9.74 -22.88 4.53
N ILE A 6 -9.27 -22.16 5.53
CA ILE A 6 -8.44 -22.70 6.63
C ILE A 6 -9.06 -22.30 7.96
N LEU A 7 -9.41 -23.27 8.80
CA LEU A 7 -9.93 -23.02 10.14
C LEU A 7 -8.78 -22.87 11.15
N LEU A 8 -8.80 -21.75 11.88
CA LEU A 8 -7.88 -21.49 12.98
C LEU A 8 -8.19 -22.40 14.19
N PRO A 9 -7.17 -22.81 14.95
CA PRO A 9 -7.35 -23.66 16.12
C PRO A 9 -8.23 -22.98 17.19
N THR A 10 -8.96 -23.81 17.92
CA THR A 10 -9.77 -23.38 19.07
C THR A 10 -9.36 -24.22 20.29
N PRO A 11 -8.91 -23.62 21.41
CA PRO A 11 -8.73 -22.19 21.63
C PRO A 11 -7.61 -21.57 20.78
N LEU A 12 -7.72 -20.28 20.50
CA LEU A 12 -6.71 -19.56 19.74
C LEU A 12 -5.44 -19.41 20.58
N SER A 13 -4.36 -20.06 20.15
CA SER A 13 -3.05 -20.06 20.80
C SER A 13 -1.99 -19.63 19.77
N PRO A 14 -0.79 -19.19 20.19
CA PRO A 14 0.25 -18.85 19.23
C PRO A 14 0.57 -20.00 18.28
N ALA A 15 0.79 -19.69 17.00
CA ALA A 15 1.05 -20.68 15.96
C ALA A 15 2.32 -21.48 16.27
N ALA A 16 2.19 -22.81 16.28
CA ALA A 16 3.34 -23.71 16.34
C ALA A 16 3.79 -24.10 14.92
N GLY A 17 5.10 -24.20 14.67
CA GLY A 17 5.64 -24.43 13.33
C GLY A 17 5.21 -25.76 12.67
N THR A 18 4.85 -26.76 13.46
CA THR A 18 4.39 -28.10 13.00
C THR A 18 2.90 -28.31 13.21
N GLN A 19 2.12 -27.25 13.39
CA GLN A 19 0.70 -27.36 13.68
C GLN A 19 -0.11 -27.72 12.43
N ASP A 20 -0.99 -28.72 12.58
CA ASP A 20 -1.97 -29.08 11.55
C ASP A 20 -3.24 -28.25 11.71
N TYR A 21 -3.62 -27.61 10.61
CA TYR A 21 -4.85 -26.83 10.48
C TYR A 21 -5.87 -27.62 9.67
N GLU A 22 -7.13 -27.45 10.03
CA GLU A 22 -8.23 -27.98 9.24
C GLU A 22 -8.50 -27.07 8.04
N PHE A 23 -8.65 -27.63 6.85
CA PHE A 23 -8.83 -26.87 5.62
C PHE A 23 -9.78 -27.54 4.64
N TRP A 24 -10.36 -26.73 3.76
CA TRP A 24 -11.18 -27.17 2.63
C TRP A 24 -10.67 -26.52 1.36
N PHE A 25 -10.35 -27.34 0.37
CA PHE A 25 -9.95 -26.89 -0.96
C PHE A 25 -11.06 -27.15 -1.98
N SER A 26 -11.36 -26.15 -2.79
CA SER A 26 -12.31 -26.22 -3.89
C SER A 26 -11.70 -25.61 -5.16
N PRO A 27 -11.61 -26.35 -6.27
CA PRO A 27 -11.07 -25.80 -7.54
C PRO A 27 -12.06 -24.85 -8.25
N ASP A 28 -13.36 -25.00 -8.02
CA ASP A 28 -14.46 -24.31 -8.71
C ASP A 28 -15.18 -23.25 -7.85
N ALA A 29 -14.72 -23.05 -6.61
CA ALA A 29 -15.32 -22.18 -5.60
C ALA A 29 -16.73 -22.61 -5.13
N GLN A 30 -17.14 -23.85 -5.41
CA GLN A 30 -18.31 -24.48 -4.84
C GLN A 30 -17.97 -25.24 -3.56
N ALA A 31 -18.96 -25.46 -2.71
CA ALA A 31 -18.79 -26.27 -1.52
C ALA A 31 -18.38 -27.69 -1.95
N PRO A 32 -17.24 -28.23 -1.45
CA PRO A 32 -16.81 -29.56 -1.85
C PRO A 32 -17.83 -30.59 -1.35
N ALA A 33 -18.25 -31.50 -2.23
CA ALA A 33 -19.14 -32.61 -1.89
C ALA A 33 -18.40 -33.64 -1.01
N ARG A 34 -18.24 -33.37 0.29
CA ARG A 34 -17.62 -34.29 1.25
C ARG A 34 -18.67 -34.91 2.15
N THR A 35 -18.74 -36.25 2.10
CA THR A 35 -19.67 -37.09 2.87
C THR A 35 -19.26 -37.25 4.35
N GLY A 36 -18.11 -36.71 4.79
CA GLY A 36 -17.44 -37.07 6.04
C GLY A 36 -17.38 -36.02 7.15
N GLY A 37 -18.15 -34.94 7.08
CA GLY A 37 -18.31 -34.01 8.22
C GLY A 37 -17.18 -33.00 8.41
N ARG A 38 -15.89 -33.35 8.24
CA ARG A 38 -14.74 -32.47 8.53
C ARG A 38 -13.86 -32.13 7.32
N GLY A 39 -13.10 -31.05 7.47
CA GLY A 39 -12.02 -30.66 6.56
C GLY A 39 -10.81 -31.58 6.65
N GLU A 40 -9.91 -31.48 5.66
CA GLU A 40 -8.62 -32.16 5.72
C GLU A 40 -7.71 -31.46 6.71
N ARG A 41 -6.75 -32.20 7.27
CA ARG A 41 -5.76 -31.62 8.18
C ARG A 41 -4.38 -31.71 7.57
N ALA A 42 -3.69 -30.59 7.53
CA ALA A 42 -2.30 -30.50 7.11
C ALA A 42 -1.62 -29.28 7.70
N SER A 43 -0.29 -29.31 7.76
CA SER A 43 0.53 -28.13 8.00
C SER A 43 0.40 -27.12 6.85
N LEU A 44 0.60 -25.83 7.15
CA LEU A 44 0.43 -24.75 6.18
C LEU A 44 1.30 -24.91 4.92
N SER A 45 2.51 -25.47 5.06
CA SER A 45 3.43 -25.68 3.94
C SER A 45 3.03 -26.84 3.02
N ALA A 46 2.21 -27.77 3.50
CA ALA A 46 1.74 -28.92 2.74
C ALA A 46 0.40 -28.67 2.03
N MET A 47 -0.23 -27.50 2.26
CA MET A 47 -1.52 -27.16 1.67
C MET A 47 -1.41 -26.84 0.17
N PRO A 48 -2.48 -27.13 -0.62
CA PRO A 48 -2.52 -26.77 -2.02
C PRO A 48 -2.51 -25.25 -2.20
N LYS A 49 -1.79 -24.76 -3.21
CA LYS A 49 -1.83 -23.34 -3.58
C LYS A 49 -3.18 -23.03 -4.23
N ALA A 50 -3.83 -21.95 -3.80
CA ALA A 50 -5.11 -21.50 -4.31
C ALA A 50 -5.08 -20.02 -4.69
N ASP A 51 -5.96 -19.62 -5.62
CA ASP A 51 -6.12 -18.23 -6.05
C ASP A 51 -6.68 -17.34 -4.92
N ARG A 52 -7.49 -17.93 -4.05
CA ARG A 52 -8.10 -17.29 -2.89
C ARG A 52 -7.83 -18.12 -1.64
N VAL A 53 -7.19 -17.51 -0.65
CA VAL A 53 -6.97 -18.11 0.67
C VAL A 53 -7.80 -17.32 1.68
N ILE A 54 -8.67 -18.01 2.40
CA ILE A 54 -9.56 -17.42 3.40
C ILE A 54 -9.36 -18.18 4.71
N ALA A 55 -9.17 -17.46 5.80
CA ALA A 55 -9.08 -18.03 7.13
C ALA A 55 -10.42 -17.89 7.82
N LEU A 56 -10.82 -18.94 8.53
CA LEU A 56 -12.01 -18.98 9.36
C LEU A 56 -11.57 -18.97 10.82
N ILE A 57 -12.24 -18.19 11.65
CA ILE A 57 -12.03 -18.17 13.08
C ILE A 57 -13.25 -18.73 13.80
N GLY A 58 -13.00 -19.62 14.75
CA GLY A 58 -14.04 -20.28 15.53
C GLY A 58 -14.70 -19.34 16.54
N ASP A 59 -15.96 -19.61 16.84
CA ASP A 59 -16.80 -18.74 17.66
C ASP A 59 -16.30 -18.60 19.11
N ALA A 60 -15.49 -19.54 19.59
CA ALA A 60 -14.90 -19.46 20.94
C ALA A 60 -13.72 -18.47 21.03
N ALA A 61 -13.19 -18.02 19.90
CA ALA A 61 -12.07 -17.08 19.83
C ALA A 61 -12.52 -15.64 19.54
N ILE A 62 -13.83 -15.39 19.43
CA ILE A 62 -14.42 -14.11 19.08
C ILE A 62 -15.48 -13.73 20.10
N SER A 63 -15.42 -12.51 20.61
CA SER A 63 -16.50 -11.89 21.38
C SER A 63 -17.15 -10.77 20.57
N TRP A 64 -18.48 -10.72 20.56
CA TRP A 64 -19.24 -9.72 19.82
C TRP A 64 -19.84 -8.67 20.77
N HIS A 65 -19.63 -7.40 20.45
CA HIS A 65 -20.11 -6.26 21.24
C HIS A 65 -20.84 -5.26 20.36
N THR A 66 -21.88 -4.62 20.90
CA THR A 66 -22.56 -3.50 20.25
C THR A 66 -22.02 -2.18 20.77
N VAL A 67 -21.70 -1.27 19.87
CA VAL A 67 -21.14 0.04 20.21
C VAL A 67 -21.83 1.12 19.40
N ARG A 68 -22.20 2.23 20.06
CA ARG A 68 -22.71 3.44 19.39
C ARG A 68 -21.54 4.37 19.10
N LEU A 69 -21.29 4.66 17.83
CA LEU A 69 -20.16 5.49 17.42
C LEU A 69 -20.57 6.49 16.33
N PRO A 70 -20.01 7.71 16.33
CA PRO A 70 -20.27 8.67 15.27
C PRO A 70 -19.71 8.20 13.92
N LEU A 71 -20.49 8.40 12.86
CA LEU A 71 -20.18 8.00 11.47
C LEU A 71 -18.90 8.64 10.92
N ALA A 72 -18.50 9.80 11.44
CA ALA A 72 -17.38 10.59 10.95
C ALA A 72 -16.00 9.99 11.26
N LEU A 73 -15.89 9.08 12.24
CA LEU A 73 -14.62 8.49 12.65
C LEU A 73 -14.13 7.45 11.64
N LYS A 74 -12.87 7.57 11.19
CA LYS A 74 -12.23 6.63 10.26
C LYS A 74 -10.83 6.26 10.73
N GLY A 75 -10.38 5.06 10.33
CA GLY A 75 -9.00 4.62 10.48
C GLY A 75 -8.52 4.63 11.95
N PRO A 76 -7.34 5.19 12.26
CA PRO A 76 -6.78 5.17 13.62
C PRO A 76 -7.66 5.82 14.69
N LYS A 77 -8.37 6.91 14.34
CA LYS A 77 -9.28 7.60 15.28
C LYS A 77 -10.45 6.72 15.69
N LEU A 78 -10.98 5.94 14.76
CA LEU A 78 -12.05 4.97 15.02
C LEU A 78 -11.55 3.84 15.93
N ARG A 79 -10.33 3.33 15.72
CA ARG A 79 -9.74 2.30 16.58
C ARG A 79 -9.49 2.79 18.01
N SER A 80 -9.06 4.04 18.16
CA SER A 80 -8.86 4.66 19.49
C SER A 80 -10.20 4.87 20.21
N ALA A 81 -11.23 5.37 19.51
CA ALA A 81 -12.57 5.52 20.08
C ALA A 81 -13.16 4.17 20.52
N LEU A 82 -12.99 3.12 19.71
CA LEU A 82 -13.42 1.77 20.09
C LEU A 82 -12.75 1.28 21.38
N SER A 83 -11.45 1.55 21.52
CA SER A 83 -10.68 1.15 22.71
C SER A 83 -11.28 1.75 23.98
N GLY A 84 -11.59 3.05 23.97
CA GLY A 84 -12.15 3.72 25.15
C GLY A 84 -13.59 3.35 25.45
N VAL A 85 -14.44 3.14 24.43
CA VAL A 85 -15.85 2.78 24.68
C VAL A 85 -16.01 1.33 25.16
N LEU A 86 -15.13 0.43 24.72
CA LEU A 86 -15.20 -0.99 25.08
C LEU A 86 -14.35 -1.37 26.30
N GLU A 87 -13.60 -0.45 26.90
CA GLU A 87 -12.70 -0.72 28.02
C GLU A 87 -13.40 -1.43 29.19
N GLU A 88 -14.59 -0.95 29.57
CA GLU A 88 -15.39 -1.50 30.68
C GLU A 88 -16.19 -2.77 30.29
N GLN A 89 -16.28 -3.09 29.00
CA GLN A 89 -17.07 -4.24 28.50
C GLN A 89 -16.20 -5.47 28.19
N LEU A 90 -14.88 -5.29 28.12
CA LEU A 90 -13.94 -6.32 27.74
C LEU A 90 -13.31 -6.93 28.99
N LEU A 91 -13.10 -8.25 28.96
CA LEU A 91 -12.44 -8.99 30.04
C LEU A 91 -10.91 -8.80 30.05
N ASP A 92 -10.36 -8.35 28.92
CA ASP A 92 -8.94 -8.11 28.69
C ASP A 92 -8.72 -6.66 28.25
N ASP A 93 -7.51 -6.18 28.46
CA ASP A 93 -7.06 -4.87 27.97
C ASP A 93 -7.33 -4.72 26.45
N PRO A 94 -8.05 -3.67 26.01
CA PRO A 94 -8.38 -3.47 24.60
C PRO A 94 -7.13 -3.27 23.73
N GLU A 95 -5.96 -2.93 24.28
CA GLU A 95 -4.71 -2.90 23.54
C GLU A 95 -4.19 -4.30 23.19
N ARG A 96 -4.52 -5.33 23.98
CA ARG A 96 -4.16 -6.74 23.72
C ARG A 96 -5.14 -7.42 22.76
N LEU A 97 -6.21 -6.74 22.40
CA LEU A 97 -7.27 -7.22 21.54
C LEU A 97 -7.21 -6.57 20.15
N HIS A 98 -7.46 -7.38 19.14
CA HIS A 98 -7.80 -6.93 17.81
C HIS A 98 -9.31 -6.67 17.74
N LEU A 99 -9.69 -5.46 17.35
CA LEU A 99 -11.09 -5.05 17.22
C LEU A 99 -11.43 -4.84 15.74
N ALA A 100 -12.47 -5.50 15.25
CA ALA A 100 -12.94 -5.38 13.88
C ALA A 100 -14.42 -4.98 13.85
N ILE A 101 -14.79 -4.06 12.96
CA ILE A 101 -16.16 -3.54 12.87
C ILE A 101 -16.92 -4.28 11.78
N MET A 102 -18.12 -4.75 12.10
CA MET A 102 -19.07 -5.22 11.10
C MET A 102 -19.92 -4.04 10.63
N ASP A 103 -19.79 -3.70 9.35
CA ASP A 103 -20.69 -2.73 8.72
C ASP A 103 -21.95 -3.49 8.30
N VAL A 104 -23.04 -3.31 9.06
CA VAL A 104 -24.32 -4.00 8.83
C VAL A 104 -24.92 -3.63 7.46
N ASP A 105 -24.51 -2.50 6.86
CA ASP A 105 -24.91 -2.07 5.52
C ASP A 105 -24.04 -2.65 4.39
N ALA A 106 -22.92 -3.32 4.69
CA ALA A 106 -22.01 -3.87 3.69
C ALA A 106 -22.66 -4.87 2.73
N PRO A 107 -23.52 -5.82 3.16
CA PRO A 107 -24.19 -6.74 2.22
C PRO A 107 -25.16 -6.01 1.29
N ALA A 108 -25.88 -4.98 1.76
CA ALA A 108 -26.75 -4.16 0.92
C ALA A 108 -25.94 -3.32 -0.09
N LYS A 109 -24.81 -2.73 0.32
CA LYS A 109 -23.90 -1.99 -0.57
C LYS A 109 -23.20 -2.91 -1.58
N GLN A 110 -22.83 -4.13 -1.19
CA GLN A 110 -22.23 -5.14 -2.07
C GLN A 110 -23.25 -5.74 -3.04
N ALA A 111 -24.48 -5.99 -2.60
CA ALA A 111 -25.58 -6.42 -3.47
C ALA A 111 -25.95 -5.33 -4.47
N LEU A 112 -25.98 -4.06 -4.04
CA LEU A 112 -26.21 -2.91 -4.92
C LEU A 112 -25.03 -2.68 -5.89
N ALA A 113 -23.79 -2.89 -5.46
CA ALA A 113 -22.61 -2.82 -6.32
C ALA A 113 -22.56 -3.98 -7.34
N ALA A 114 -22.93 -5.20 -6.92
CA ALA A 114 -23.07 -6.37 -7.80
C ALA A 114 -24.22 -6.17 -8.80
N ALA A 115 -25.36 -5.63 -8.36
CA ALA A 115 -26.48 -5.29 -9.23
C ALA A 115 -26.12 -4.17 -10.21
N ARG A 116 -25.39 -3.14 -9.77
CA ARG A 116 -24.87 -2.07 -10.64
C ARG A 116 -23.85 -2.60 -11.65
N ALA A 117 -22.95 -3.48 -11.23
CA ALA A 117 -21.98 -4.13 -12.14
C ALA A 117 -22.66 -5.05 -13.15
N ALA A 118 -23.68 -5.81 -12.72
CA ALA A 118 -24.51 -6.63 -13.59
C ALA A 118 -25.37 -5.80 -14.57
N ARG A 119 -25.84 -4.62 -14.14
CA ARG A 119 -26.58 -3.66 -14.98
C ARG A 119 -25.68 -2.90 -15.94
N ALA A 120 -24.45 -2.57 -15.54
CA ALA A 120 -23.44 -2.00 -16.44
C ALA A 120 -23.01 -2.99 -17.54
N ALA A 121 -23.09 -4.30 -17.27
CA ALA A 121 -22.82 -5.35 -18.24
C ALA A 121 -24.00 -5.67 -19.20
N ARG A 122 -25.20 -5.12 -18.95
CA ARG A 122 -26.35 -5.21 -19.87
C ARG A 122 -26.76 -3.80 -20.31
N LEU A 123 -26.25 -3.37 -21.47
CA LEU A 123 -26.96 -2.33 -22.22
C LEU A 123 -28.37 -2.87 -22.54
N ASP A 124 -29.38 -2.01 -22.38
CA ASP A 124 -30.81 -2.21 -22.68
C ASP A 124 -31.69 -2.92 -21.64
N ALA A 125 -31.88 -2.30 -20.46
CA ALA A 125 -33.11 -2.53 -19.69
C ALA A 125 -33.65 -1.22 -19.04
N PRO A 126 -34.94 -0.87 -19.24
CA PRO A 126 -35.56 0.33 -18.67
C PRO A 126 -35.72 0.24 -17.14
N PRO A 127 -35.94 1.37 -16.44
CA PRO A 127 -36.07 1.38 -14.99
C PRO A 127 -37.44 0.87 -14.57
N THR A 128 -37.47 -0.17 -13.72
CA THR A 128 -38.66 -0.55 -12.95
C THR A 128 -38.40 -0.14 -11.51
N GLU A 129 -39.28 0.70 -10.98
CA GLU A 129 -39.27 1.17 -9.60
C GLU A 129 -39.49 -0.02 -8.65
N ILE A 130 -38.59 -0.18 -7.68
CA ILE A 130 -38.75 -1.13 -6.58
C ILE A 130 -39.52 -0.38 -5.49
N PRO A 131 -40.62 -0.92 -4.93
CA PRO A 131 -41.38 -0.26 -3.87
C PRO A 131 -40.51 -0.03 -2.64
N GLY A 132 -40.58 1.17 -2.09
CA GLY A 132 -39.83 1.56 -0.90
C GLY A 132 -40.19 0.70 0.31
N HIS A 133 -39.16 0.10 0.91
CA HIS A 133 -39.26 -0.32 2.30
C HIS A 133 -39.32 0.94 3.16
N GLN A 134 -40.46 1.14 3.82
CA GLN A 134 -40.67 2.21 4.78
C GLN A 134 -39.74 2.01 5.97
N ASP A 135 -38.84 2.97 6.14
CA ASP A 135 -37.99 3.14 7.30
C ASP A 135 -38.81 3.09 8.58
N THR A 136 -38.59 2.08 9.42
CA THR A 136 -39.02 2.13 10.82
C THR A 136 -37.97 2.94 11.56
N GLN A 137 -38.14 4.26 11.47
CA GLN A 137 -37.20 5.27 11.91
C GLN A 137 -37.37 5.55 13.41
N LEU A 138 -36.43 5.05 14.22
CA LEU A 138 -36.10 5.53 15.56
C LEU A 138 -34.64 5.15 15.81
N ASP A 139 -33.72 5.72 15.02
CA ASP A 139 -32.29 5.65 15.31
C ASP A 139 -31.73 7.07 15.29
N ASP A 140 -31.14 7.47 16.42
CA ASP A 140 -30.54 8.77 16.66
C ASP A 140 -29.43 8.99 15.62
N GLY A 141 -29.72 9.77 14.57
CA GLY A 141 -28.95 9.87 13.31
C GLY A 141 -27.50 10.35 13.41
N GLU A 142 -26.95 10.52 14.62
CA GLU A 142 -25.57 10.91 14.88
C GLU A 142 -24.69 9.72 15.31
N HIS A 143 -25.25 8.63 15.87
CA HIS A 143 -24.51 7.50 16.46
C HIS A 143 -25.16 6.12 16.18
N PRO A 144 -25.09 5.60 14.95
CA PRO A 144 -25.65 4.29 14.66
C PRO A 144 -24.97 3.19 15.49
N SER A 145 -25.77 2.22 15.94
CA SER A 145 -25.28 1.03 16.63
C SER A 145 -24.51 0.14 15.65
N ARG A 146 -23.28 -0.24 16.01
CA ARG A 146 -22.40 -1.08 15.20
C ARG A 146 -21.92 -2.29 15.98
N TRP A 147 -21.77 -3.40 15.29
CA TRP A 147 -21.18 -4.61 15.84
C TRP A 147 -19.66 -4.58 15.75
N VAL A 148 -19.01 -5.02 16.82
CA VAL A 148 -17.56 -5.08 16.95
C VAL A 148 -17.16 -6.47 17.41
N ALA A 149 -16.29 -7.12 16.63
CA ALA A 149 -15.65 -8.38 17.00
C ALA A 149 -14.34 -8.07 17.76
N ALA A 150 -14.18 -8.67 18.93
CA ALA A 150 -12.97 -8.62 19.73
C ALA A 150 -12.28 -10.00 19.72
N ILE A 151 -10.98 -10.02 19.38
CA ILE A 151 -10.18 -11.23 19.20
C ILE A 151 -8.81 -11.03 19.86
N ALA A 152 -8.23 -12.07 20.47
CA ALA A 152 -6.87 -12.00 21.01
C ALA A 152 -5.84 -11.65 19.91
N ARG A 153 -5.13 -10.54 20.06
CA ARG A 153 -4.28 -9.98 18.98
C ARG A 153 -3.05 -10.83 18.71
N ASP A 154 -2.28 -11.16 19.76
CA ASP A 154 -0.96 -11.76 19.59
C ASP A 154 -1.02 -13.19 19.04
N PRO A 155 -1.91 -14.09 19.54
CA PRO A 155 -2.14 -15.39 18.91
C PRO A 155 -2.57 -15.27 17.45
N LEU A 156 -3.51 -14.37 17.14
CA LEU A 156 -3.97 -14.16 15.77
C LEU A 156 -2.83 -13.71 14.85
N ARG A 157 -2.03 -12.73 15.30
CA ARG A 157 -0.87 -12.23 14.55
C ARG A 157 0.14 -13.34 14.25
N SER A 158 0.43 -14.21 15.22
CA SER A 158 1.35 -15.33 15.00
C SER A 158 0.87 -16.28 13.91
N HIS A 159 -0.44 -16.53 13.80
CA HIS A 159 -1.02 -17.33 12.71
C HIS A 159 -0.91 -16.61 11.36
N LEU A 160 -1.15 -15.30 11.32
CA LEU A 160 -0.99 -14.50 10.10
C LEU A 160 0.46 -14.51 9.60
N GLU A 161 1.42 -14.40 10.51
CA GLU A 161 2.85 -14.51 10.20
C GLU A 161 3.20 -15.93 9.72
N ALA A 162 2.62 -16.97 10.31
CA ALA A 162 2.78 -18.37 9.86
C ALA A 162 2.22 -18.60 8.45
N PHE A 163 1.03 -18.06 8.12
CA PHE A 163 0.48 -18.12 6.76
C PHE A 163 1.42 -17.44 5.76
N GLN A 164 1.94 -16.27 6.11
CA GLN A 164 2.87 -15.53 5.26
C GLN A 164 4.19 -16.31 5.05
N ALA A 165 4.73 -16.92 6.10
CA ALA A 165 5.94 -17.75 6.04
C ALA A 165 5.75 -18.99 5.15
N ALA A 166 4.54 -19.58 5.15
CA ALA A 166 4.17 -20.67 4.24
C ALA A 166 3.89 -20.21 2.79
N GLY A 167 3.93 -18.90 2.52
CA GLY A 167 3.60 -18.34 1.20
C GLY A 167 2.10 -18.34 0.89
N LEU A 168 1.24 -18.55 1.89
CA LEU A 168 -0.21 -18.47 1.77
C LEU A 168 -0.67 -17.02 1.99
N LEU A 169 -1.04 -16.35 0.90
CA LEU A 169 -1.46 -14.96 0.94
C LEU A 169 -2.94 -14.85 1.32
N LEU A 170 -3.19 -14.58 2.60
CA LEU A 170 -4.54 -14.45 3.13
C LEU A 170 -5.29 -13.26 2.51
N GLU A 171 -6.46 -13.53 1.93
CA GLU A 171 -7.35 -12.52 1.35
C GLU A 171 -8.32 -11.95 2.39
N SER A 172 -8.90 -12.82 3.21
CA SER A 172 -9.89 -12.47 4.23
C SER A 172 -9.82 -13.39 5.44
N LEU A 173 -10.14 -12.84 6.61
CA LEU A 173 -10.38 -13.57 7.84
C LEU A 173 -11.87 -13.41 8.18
N LEU A 174 -12.60 -14.51 8.27
CA LEU A 174 -14.06 -14.52 8.44
C LEU A 174 -14.45 -15.30 9.71
N PRO A 175 -15.47 -14.86 10.44
CA PRO A 175 -16.02 -15.64 11.55
C PRO A 175 -16.85 -16.82 11.03
N LEU A 176 -16.87 -17.93 11.79
CA LEU A 176 -17.80 -19.03 11.52
C LEU A 176 -19.25 -18.64 11.76
N SER A 177 -19.52 -17.79 12.76
CA SER A 177 -20.84 -17.25 13.06
C SER A 177 -20.77 -15.75 13.36
N TRP A 178 -21.80 -15.00 12.95
CA TRP A 178 -21.90 -13.56 13.14
C TRP A 178 -23.31 -13.17 13.62
N PRO A 179 -23.45 -12.08 14.39
CA PRO A 179 -24.75 -11.67 14.89
C PRO A 179 -25.63 -11.21 13.73
N GLY A 180 -26.92 -11.50 13.83
CA GLY A 180 -27.93 -11.16 12.83
C GLY A 180 -29.28 -10.87 13.50
N GLU A 181 -30.25 -10.44 12.69
CA GLU A 181 -31.59 -10.07 13.20
C GLU A 181 -32.45 -11.29 13.59
N LEU A 182 -32.14 -12.46 13.03
CA LEU A 182 -32.88 -13.70 13.27
C LEU A 182 -32.31 -14.46 14.48
N LEU A 183 -33.20 -15.03 15.28
CA LEU A 183 -32.85 -15.94 16.37
C LEU A 183 -32.44 -17.31 15.80
N GLY A 184 -31.42 -17.92 16.39
CA GLY A 184 -31.02 -19.25 16.00
C GLY A 184 -29.77 -19.72 16.74
N GLY A 185 -29.30 -20.89 16.35
CA GLY A 185 -28.05 -21.39 16.89
C GLY A 185 -27.50 -22.58 16.11
N HIS A 186 -26.26 -22.92 16.44
CA HIS A 186 -25.59 -24.10 15.94
C HIS A 186 -25.00 -24.90 17.10
N VAL A 187 -25.18 -26.22 17.06
CA VAL A 187 -24.54 -27.14 17.99
C VAL A 187 -23.36 -27.81 17.30
N ASP A 188 -22.16 -27.59 17.84
CA ASP A 188 -20.94 -28.23 17.40
C ASP A 188 -20.24 -28.99 18.53
N GLN A 189 -19.32 -29.87 18.13
CA GLN A 189 -18.42 -30.50 19.08
C GLN A 189 -17.31 -29.51 19.45
N GLY A 190 -17.20 -29.16 20.73
CA GLY A 190 -16.10 -28.36 21.25
C GLY A 190 -14.75 -29.05 21.09
N SER A 191 -13.66 -28.29 21.22
CA SER A 191 -12.29 -28.84 21.15
C SER A 191 -11.97 -29.79 22.30
N ASP A 192 -12.73 -29.70 23.40
CA ASP A 192 -12.76 -30.63 24.53
C ASP A 192 -13.59 -31.91 24.25
N GLY A 193 -14.15 -32.05 23.05
CA GLY A 193 -15.02 -33.16 22.66
C GLY A 193 -16.45 -33.05 23.17
N GLN A 194 -16.76 -32.02 23.97
CA GLN A 194 -18.08 -31.80 24.57
C GLN A 194 -18.96 -30.95 23.64
N PRO A 195 -20.25 -31.27 23.48
CA PRO A 195 -21.12 -30.49 22.62
C PRO A 195 -21.45 -29.13 23.23
N ARG A 196 -21.40 -28.10 22.39
CA ARG A 196 -21.64 -26.71 22.78
C ARG A 196 -22.71 -26.10 21.87
N LEU A 197 -23.64 -25.38 22.47
CA LEU A 197 -24.62 -24.57 21.77
C LEU A 197 -24.06 -23.17 21.55
N ARG A 198 -23.93 -22.76 20.29
CA ARG A 198 -23.70 -21.37 19.90
C ARG A 198 -25.06 -20.76 19.58
N ALA A 199 -25.54 -19.86 20.42
CA ALA A 199 -26.81 -19.18 20.23
C ALA A 199 -26.57 -17.74 19.77
N TRP A 200 -27.24 -17.34 18.70
CA TRP A 200 -27.26 -15.96 18.23
C TRP A 200 -28.62 -15.33 18.52
N THR A 201 -28.54 -14.09 18.96
CA THR A 201 -29.66 -13.21 19.27
C THR A 201 -29.38 -11.82 18.66
N PRO A 202 -30.39 -10.96 18.54
CA PRO A 202 -30.19 -9.55 18.20
C PRO A 202 -29.27 -8.81 19.19
N SER A 203 -29.05 -9.38 20.38
CA SER A 203 -28.16 -8.85 21.42
C SER A 203 -26.76 -9.44 21.41
N GLY A 204 -26.47 -10.47 20.61
CA GLY A 204 -25.11 -10.97 20.40
C GLY A 204 -25.02 -12.47 20.10
N ILE A 205 -23.82 -13.03 20.26
CA ILE A 205 -23.59 -14.47 20.21
C ILE A 205 -23.09 -14.93 21.56
N ALA A 206 -23.69 -15.98 22.09
CA ALA A 206 -23.28 -16.61 23.32
C ALA A 206 -23.09 -18.12 23.14
N SER A 207 -22.24 -18.69 23.98
CA SER A 207 -21.79 -20.07 23.84
C SER A 207 -22.00 -20.82 25.15
N PHE A 208 -22.76 -21.90 25.09
CA PHE A 208 -23.20 -22.65 26.25
C PHE A 208 -22.77 -24.11 26.16
N PRO A 209 -22.26 -24.71 27.24
CA PRO A 209 -22.17 -26.16 27.31
C PRO A 209 -23.59 -26.73 27.34
N MET A 210 -23.88 -27.71 26.48
CA MET A 210 -25.23 -28.28 26.40
C MET A 210 -25.71 -28.87 27.73
N HIS A 211 -24.80 -29.38 28.55
CA HIS A 211 -25.13 -29.95 29.86
C HIS A 211 -25.55 -28.93 30.92
N SER A 212 -25.50 -27.63 30.62
CA SER A 212 -25.88 -26.60 31.61
C SER A 212 -27.39 -26.38 31.67
N THR A 213 -27.93 -26.42 32.88
CA THR A 213 -29.37 -26.28 33.15
C THR A 213 -29.86 -24.84 33.04
N GLY A 214 -28.97 -23.85 33.23
CA GLY A 214 -29.31 -22.42 33.19
C GLY A 214 -29.52 -21.84 31.79
N VAL A 215 -29.17 -22.56 30.72
CA VAL A 215 -29.26 -22.06 29.34
C VAL A 215 -30.71 -21.74 28.97
N ARG A 216 -31.66 -22.55 29.45
CA ARG A 216 -33.07 -22.32 29.17
C ARG A 216 -33.56 -20.99 29.71
N THR A 217 -33.21 -20.67 30.95
CA THR A 217 -33.54 -19.41 31.61
C THR A 217 -32.84 -18.23 30.94
N TRP A 218 -31.58 -18.39 30.54
CA TRP A 218 -30.80 -17.31 29.94
C TRP A 218 -31.29 -16.92 28.54
N LEU A 219 -31.58 -17.91 27.67
CA LEU A 219 -32.07 -17.65 26.31
C LEU A 219 -33.54 -17.19 26.28
N GLY A 220 -34.30 -17.50 27.33
CA GLY A 220 -35.73 -17.20 27.39
C GLY A 220 -36.58 -18.06 26.46
N GLU A 221 -37.88 -18.12 26.73
CA GLU A 221 -38.83 -19.01 26.04
C GLU A 221 -39.02 -18.66 24.56
N SER A 222 -39.02 -17.37 24.23
CA SER A 222 -39.17 -16.88 22.85
C SER A 222 -38.06 -17.37 21.93
N TRP A 223 -36.82 -17.47 22.43
CA TRP A 223 -35.72 -18.04 21.67
C TRP A 223 -35.98 -19.53 21.41
N TRP A 224 -36.41 -20.30 22.41
CA TRP A 224 -36.69 -21.73 22.23
C TRP A 224 -37.77 -22.01 21.20
N GLU A 225 -38.81 -21.17 21.13
CA GLU A 225 -39.89 -21.35 20.15
C GLU A 225 -39.45 -21.00 18.72
N GLN A 226 -38.73 -19.89 18.55
CA GLN A 226 -38.50 -19.27 17.23
C GLN A 226 -37.11 -19.56 16.64
N ALA A 227 -36.12 -19.91 17.48
CA ALA A 227 -34.75 -20.08 17.03
C ALA A 227 -34.62 -21.26 16.07
N LYS A 228 -34.11 -20.97 14.87
CA LYS A 228 -33.69 -22.00 13.93
C LYS A 228 -32.40 -22.63 14.42
N LEU A 229 -32.44 -23.91 14.79
CA LEU A 229 -31.29 -24.65 15.27
C LEU A 229 -30.72 -25.55 14.20
N THR A 230 -29.40 -25.53 14.10
CA THR A 230 -28.62 -26.45 13.27
C THR A 230 -27.65 -27.24 14.14
N ALA A 231 -27.24 -28.42 13.70
CA ALA A 231 -26.25 -29.22 14.42
C ALA A 231 -25.29 -29.92 13.45
N SER A 232 -24.03 -30.04 13.87
CA SER A 232 -23.07 -30.90 13.19
C SER A 232 -23.53 -32.37 13.27
N PRO A 233 -23.28 -33.19 12.23
CA PRO A 233 -23.74 -34.58 12.19
C PRO A 233 -23.28 -35.45 13.38
N VAL A 234 -22.13 -35.11 13.97
CA VAL A 234 -21.54 -35.87 15.10
C VAL A 234 -22.35 -35.69 16.38
N VAL A 235 -22.95 -34.52 16.58
CA VAL A 235 -23.64 -34.13 17.82
C VAL A 235 -25.15 -34.00 17.64
N SER A 236 -25.68 -34.21 16.43
CA SER A 236 -27.11 -34.05 16.12
C SER A 236 -28.02 -34.89 17.01
N ALA A 237 -27.71 -36.18 17.22
CA ALA A 237 -28.52 -37.07 18.05
C ALA A 237 -28.50 -36.67 19.55
N GLU A 238 -27.42 -36.05 20.04
CA GLU A 238 -27.36 -35.50 21.40
C GLU A 238 -28.09 -34.16 21.49
N ALA A 239 -27.94 -33.32 20.45
CA ALA A 239 -28.66 -32.07 20.30
C ALA A 239 -30.17 -32.28 20.35
N GLU A 240 -30.71 -33.19 19.54
CA GLU A 240 -32.15 -33.46 19.48
C GLU A 240 -32.71 -33.97 20.80
N ARG A 241 -31.97 -34.85 21.49
CA ARG A 241 -32.38 -35.37 22.82
C ARG A 241 -32.44 -34.26 23.87
N TRP A 242 -31.46 -33.37 23.88
CA TRP A 242 -31.43 -32.27 24.84
C TRP A 242 -32.45 -31.16 24.54
N LEU A 243 -32.63 -30.88 23.24
CA LEU A 243 -33.57 -29.86 22.76
C LEU A 243 -35.02 -30.33 22.83
N GLY A 244 -35.27 -31.64 22.73
CA GLY A 244 -36.60 -32.25 22.66
C GLY A 244 -37.30 -32.03 21.32
N ARG A 245 -36.56 -31.66 20.27
CA ARG A 245 -37.07 -31.39 18.91
C ARG A 245 -36.01 -31.74 17.86
N PRO A 246 -36.41 -32.09 16.62
CA PRO A 246 -35.47 -32.33 15.53
C PRO A 246 -34.67 -31.07 15.19
N VAL A 247 -33.43 -31.26 14.72
CA VAL A 247 -32.51 -30.18 14.37
C VAL A 247 -32.07 -30.35 12.92
N GLU A 248 -31.90 -29.24 12.19
CA GLU A 248 -31.35 -29.30 10.84
C GLU A 248 -29.87 -29.69 10.88
N VAL A 249 -29.53 -30.84 10.30
CA VAL A 249 -28.15 -31.33 10.28
C VAL A 249 -27.38 -30.61 9.18
N VAL A 250 -26.36 -29.86 9.56
CA VAL A 250 -25.48 -29.12 8.64
C VAL A 250 -24.06 -29.62 8.82
N ASN A 251 -23.42 -30.06 7.74
CA ASN A 251 -22.05 -30.57 7.75
C ASN A 251 -21.05 -29.44 8.05
N ASP A 252 -19.94 -29.71 8.75
CA ASP A 252 -18.95 -28.67 9.08
C ASP A 252 -18.36 -28.04 7.81
N THR A 253 -18.28 -28.81 6.71
CA THR A 253 -17.90 -28.30 5.39
C THR A 253 -18.88 -27.26 4.86
N GLU A 254 -20.18 -27.51 4.96
CA GLU A 254 -21.23 -26.58 4.52
C GLU A 254 -21.24 -25.33 5.39
N ARG A 255 -21.08 -25.51 6.71
CA ARG A 255 -20.96 -24.40 7.66
C ARG A 255 -19.74 -23.53 7.37
N ALA A 256 -18.57 -24.14 7.16
CA ALA A 256 -17.35 -23.44 6.78
C ALA A 256 -17.50 -22.69 5.45
N TRP A 257 -18.21 -23.28 4.48
CA TRP A 257 -18.48 -22.61 3.20
C TRP A 257 -19.45 -21.44 3.34
N ALA A 258 -20.48 -21.59 4.18
CA ALA A 258 -21.46 -20.54 4.47
C ALA A 258 -20.83 -19.32 5.13
N ALA A 259 -19.75 -19.50 5.91
CA ALA A 259 -18.99 -18.40 6.52
C ALA A 259 -18.43 -17.39 5.50
N ARG A 260 -18.30 -17.76 4.22
CA ARG A 260 -17.93 -16.82 3.13
C ARG A 260 -18.96 -15.71 2.90
N LEU A 261 -20.20 -15.92 3.33
CA LEU A 261 -21.28 -14.94 3.24
C LEU A 261 -21.25 -13.95 4.41
N ALA A 262 -20.34 -14.11 5.37
CA ALA A 262 -20.21 -13.20 6.50
C ALA A 262 -20.03 -11.75 6.01
N PRO A 263 -20.80 -10.80 6.56
CA PRO A 263 -20.79 -9.40 6.12
C PRO A 263 -19.54 -8.63 6.61
N ILE A 264 -18.57 -9.31 7.22
CA ILE A 264 -17.38 -8.73 7.84
C ILE A 264 -16.12 -9.47 7.40
N ASN A 265 -15.10 -8.70 7.03
CA ASN A 265 -13.72 -9.18 7.00
C ASN A 265 -13.01 -8.67 8.26
N LEU A 266 -12.50 -9.59 9.07
CA LEU A 266 -11.82 -9.30 10.32
C LEU A 266 -10.41 -8.74 10.12
N LEU A 267 -9.84 -8.80 8.91
CA LEU A 267 -8.56 -8.15 8.60
C LEU A 267 -8.74 -6.62 8.45
N GLN A 268 -8.83 -5.92 9.58
CA GLN A 268 -8.99 -4.46 9.65
C GLN A 268 -7.81 -3.80 10.38
N PHE A 269 -7.77 -2.47 10.37
CA PHE A 269 -6.81 -1.65 11.11
C PHE A 269 -5.36 -2.15 10.98
N ASP A 270 -4.76 -2.55 12.09
CA ASP A 270 -3.39 -3.05 12.26
C ASP A 270 -3.13 -4.38 11.53
N LEU A 271 -4.17 -5.21 11.37
CA LEU A 271 -4.11 -6.48 10.65
C LEU A 271 -4.49 -6.38 9.17
N THR A 272 -4.66 -5.17 8.64
CA THR A 272 -4.89 -4.99 7.20
C THR A 272 -3.64 -5.45 6.43
N PRO A 273 -3.75 -6.41 5.49
CA PRO A 273 -2.58 -6.90 4.76
C PRO A 273 -1.93 -5.76 3.96
N ARG A 274 -0.71 -5.38 4.34
CA ARG A 274 0.11 -4.33 3.68
C ARG A 274 0.41 -4.62 2.20
N GLN A 275 0.20 -5.86 1.74
CA GLN A 275 0.60 -6.34 0.40
C GLN A 275 -0.51 -6.29 -0.67
N ARG A 276 -1.66 -5.65 -0.43
CA ARG A 276 -2.79 -5.58 -1.39
C ARG A 276 -2.41 -5.07 -2.79
N GLY A 277 -1.37 -4.23 -2.92
CA GLY A 277 -0.92 -3.69 -4.21
C GLY A 277 -0.34 -4.76 -5.14
N TRP A 278 0.53 -5.64 -4.61
CA TRP A 278 1.18 -6.69 -5.40
C TRP A 278 0.24 -7.83 -5.78
N GLN A 279 -0.77 -8.13 -4.95
CA GLN A 279 -1.79 -9.15 -5.24
C GLN A 279 -2.68 -8.79 -6.45
N ARG A 280 -2.98 -7.49 -6.65
CA ARG A 280 -3.69 -7.02 -7.86
C ARG A 280 -2.83 -7.14 -9.11
N VAL A 281 -1.53 -6.85 -8.99
CA VAL A 281 -0.57 -7.01 -10.09
C VAL A 281 -0.40 -8.49 -10.43
N TYR A 282 -0.31 -9.37 -9.44
CA TYR A 282 -0.18 -10.82 -9.65
C TYR A 282 -1.46 -11.44 -10.25
N ARG A 283 -2.64 -10.99 -9.81
CA ARG A 283 -3.94 -11.37 -10.43
C ARG A 283 -4.05 -10.86 -11.86
N ALA A 284 -3.69 -9.61 -12.12
CA ALA A 284 -3.68 -9.05 -13.48
C ALA A 284 -2.68 -9.77 -14.39
N TRP A 285 -1.52 -10.15 -13.85
CA TRP A 285 -0.49 -10.90 -14.58
C TRP A 285 -0.97 -12.30 -14.99
N HIS A 286 -1.63 -13.04 -14.09
CA HIS A 286 -2.19 -14.36 -14.43
C HIS A 286 -3.40 -14.28 -15.37
N VAL A 287 -4.26 -13.26 -15.25
CA VAL A 287 -5.34 -13.02 -16.22
C VAL A 287 -4.79 -12.67 -17.60
N MET A 288 -3.66 -11.95 -17.70
CA MET A 288 -3.00 -11.70 -18.98
C MET A 288 -2.32 -12.95 -19.59
N GLN A 289 -2.16 -14.04 -18.83
CA GLN A 289 -1.62 -15.31 -19.34
C GLN A 289 -2.69 -16.25 -19.93
N THR A 290 -3.98 -15.95 -19.78
CA THR A 290 -5.03 -16.78 -20.41
C THR A 290 -5.06 -16.61 -21.94
N PRO A 291 -5.48 -17.64 -22.70
CA PRO A 291 -5.40 -17.64 -24.16
C PRO A 291 -6.17 -16.50 -24.85
N ASP A 292 -7.18 -15.94 -24.18
CA ASP A 292 -8.09 -14.94 -24.74
C ASP A 292 -7.45 -13.55 -24.89
N TRP A 293 -6.35 -13.28 -24.17
CA TRP A 293 -5.68 -11.96 -24.14
C TRP A 293 -4.50 -11.84 -25.12
N ARG A 294 -4.32 -12.82 -26.01
CA ARG A 294 -3.31 -12.78 -27.09
C ARG A 294 -3.29 -11.46 -27.89
N PRO A 295 -4.43 -10.91 -28.37
CA PRO A 295 -4.39 -9.65 -29.14
C PRO A 295 -3.90 -8.46 -28.31
N PHE A 296 -4.28 -8.39 -27.02
CA PHE A 296 -3.81 -7.34 -26.12
C PHE A 296 -2.29 -7.40 -25.90
N ARG A 297 -1.72 -8.61 -25.74
CA ARG A 297 -0.27 -8.81 -25.58
C ARG A 297 0.50 -8.32 -26.81
N TRP A 298 0.03 -8.67 -28.01
CA TRP A 298 0.64 -8.20 -29.25
C TRP A 298 0.50 -6.68 -29.40
N GLY A 299 -0.60 -6.08 -28.94
CA GLY A 299 -0.77 -4.64 -28.88
C GLY A 299 0.26 -3.95 -27.98
N VAL A 300 0.46 -4.47 -26.76
CA VAL A 300 1.46 -3.92 -25.81
C VAL A 300 2.88 -4.09 -26.35
N ILE A 301 3.23 -5.27 -26.87
CA ILE A 301 4.55 -5.51 -27.49
C ILE A 301 4.76 -4.55 -28.66
N GLY A 302 3.76 -4.40 -29.54
CA GLY A 302 3.80 -3.47 -30.66
C GLY A 302 4.03 -2.03 -30.20
N LEU A 303 3.33 -1.58 -29.16
CA LEU A 303 3.50 -0.24 -28.58
C LEU A 303 4.91 -0.03 -28.03
N VAL A 304 5.46 -1.00 -27.30
CA VAL A 304 6.84 -0.93 -26.78
C VAL A 304 7.85 -0.87 -27.92
N VAL A 305 7.69 -1.70 -28.95
CA VAL A 305 8.56 -1.69 -30.13
C VAL A 305 8.50 -0.33 -30.85
N VAL A 306 7.30 0.24 -31.03
CA VAL A 306 7.12 1.57 -31.62
C VAL A 306 7.83 2.64 -30.80
N GLN A 307 7.73 2.60 -29.46
CA GLN A 307 8.42 3.55 -28.59
C GLN A 307 9.94 3.44 -28.70
N ILE A 308 10.48 2.22 -28.70
CA ILE A 308 11.93 1.98 -28.84
C ILE A 308 12.42 2.47 -30.21
N ILE A 309 11.70 2.18 -31.29
CA ILE A 309 12.05 2.64 -32.63
C ILE A 309 11.99 4.17 -32.70
N GLY A 310 10.91 4.78 -32.20
CA GLY A 310 10.72 6.23 -32.19
C GLY A 310 11.85 6.96 -31.47
N LEU A 311 12.23 6.48 -30.28
CA LEU A 311 13.35 7.04 -29.51
C LEU A 311 14.68 6.92 -30.26
N ASN A 312 14.95 5.79 -30.91
CA ASN A 312 16.17 5.60 -31.69
C ASN A 312 16.22 6.49 -32.94
N VAL A 313 15.10 6.66 -33.64
CA VAL A 313 15.01 7.56 -34.80
C VAL A 313 15.25 9.01 -34.37
N MET A 314 14.65 9.43 -33.26
CA MET A 314 14.83 10.77 -32.72
C MET A 314 16.27 11.01 -32.26
N ALA A 315 16.90 10.05 -31.58
CA ALA A 315 18.31 10.13 -31.19
C ALA A 315 19.23 10.24 -32.42
N PHE A 316 18.91 9.54 -33.51
CA PHE A 316 19.68 9.63 -34.75
C PHE A 316 19.55 11.01 -35.42
N GLN A 317 18.35 11.58 -35.46
CA GLN A 317 18.15 12.94 -35.96
C GLN A 317 18.90 13.99 -35.12
N GLN A 318 18.87 13.85 -33.79
CA GLN A 318 19.60 14.73 -32.88
C GLN A 318 21.11 14.66 -33.12
N ARG A 319 21.68 13.45 -33.27
CA ARG A 319 23.10 13.28 -33.60
C ARG A 319 23.48 13.93 -34.92
N ARG A 320 22.64 13.83 -35.95
CA ARG A 320 22.87 14.50 -37.24
C ARG A 320 22.89 16.02 -37.10
N ALA A 321 21.95 16.60 -36.34
CA ALA A 321 21.90 18.04 -36.11
C ALA A 321 23.14 18.55 -35.35
N VAL A 322 23.61 17.80 -34.35
CA VAL A 322 24.84 18.11 -33.60
C VAL A 322 26.07 18.05 -34.52
N ASN A 323 26.21 16.97 -35.31
CA ASN A 323 27.32 16.82 -36.25
C ASN A 323 27.35 17.93 -37.30
N ALA A 324 26.19 18.35 -37.81
CA ALA A 324 26.10 19.45 -38.77
C ALA A 324 26.65 20.77 -38.18
N ARG A 325 26.31 21.08 -36.92
CA ARG A 325 26.85 22.26 -36.22
C ARG A 325 28.36 22.18 -35.99
N HIS A 326 28.88 21.00 -35.64
CA HIS A 326 30.33 20.83 -35.49
C HIS A 326 31.07 21.07 -36.80
N VAL A 327 30.57 20.54 -37.92
CA VAL A 327 31.17 20.76 -39.25
C VAL A 327 31.12 22.25 -39.64
N GLU A 328 30.02 22.94 -39.36
CA GLU A 328 29.91 24.38 -39.59
C GLU A 328 30.95 25.17 -38.77
N GLN A 329 31.11 24.85 -37.49
CA GLN A 329 32.12 25.47 -36.60
C GLN A 329 33.55 25.22 -37.08
N GLU A 330 33.88 24.00 -37.50
CA GLU A 330 35.19 23.68 -38.07
C GLU A 330 35.45 24.44 -39.37
N THR A 331 34.43 24.58 -40.21
CA THR A 331 34.52 25.33 -41.46
C THR A 331 34.78 26.80 -41.20
N LEU A 332 34.06 27.41 -40.26
CA LEU A 332 34.27 28.80 -39.83
C LEU A 332 35.68 29.01 -39.25
N LEU A 333 36.15 28.11 -38.37
CA LEU A 333 37.51 28.18 -37.81
C LEU A 333 38.58 28.11 -38.91
N ARG A 334 38.45 27.18 -39.86
CA ARG A 334 39.40 27.05 -40.99
C ARG A 334 39.38 28.28 -41.91
N GLN A 335 38.21 28.89 -42.12
CA GLN A 335 38.08 30.10 -42.93
C GLN A 335 38.66 31.33 -42.24
N SER A 336 38.40 31.51 -40.94
CA SER A 336 38.87 32.68 -40.18
C SER A 336 40.33 32.59 -39.76
N PHE A 337 40.85 31.39 -39.47
CA PHE A 337 42.20 31.15 -38.94
C PHE A 337 42.93 30.04 -39.70
N PRO A 338 43.37 30.28 -40.94
CA PRO A 338 43.97 29.26 -41.81
C PRO A 338 45.31 28.69 -41.30
N GLN A 339 45.84 29.22 -40.20
CA GLN A 339 47.13 28.83 -39.62
C GLN A 339 47.00 27.67 -38.60
N VAL A 340 45.77 27.36 -38.15
CA VAL A 340 45.48 26.32 -37.15
C VAL A 340 45.33 24.95 -37.83
N ARG A 341 46.29 24.05 -37.61
CA ARG A 341 46.34 22.72 -38.28
C ARG A 341 45.70 21.58 -37.48
N THR A 342 45.49 21.73 -36.18
CA THR A 342 44.96 20.67 -35.31
C THR A 342 43.75 21.18 -34.55
N ILE A 343 42.57 20.76 -35.01
CA ILE A 343 41.29 21.11 -34.40
C ILE A 343 40.94 20.06 -33.35
N ARG A 344 40.83 20.48 -32.10
CA ARG A 344 40.37 19.63 -30.98
C ARG A 344 39.06 20.15 -30.42
N ASP A 345 39.05 21.42 -30.02
CA ASP A 345 37.88 22.13 -29.54
C ASP A 345 37.74 23.45 -30.32
N ALA A 346 36.99 23.42 -31.42
CA ALA A 346 36.84 24.57 -32.32
C ALA A 346 36.47 25.89 -31.60
N PRO A 347 35.45 25.97 -30.71
CA PRO A 347 35.08 27.23 -30.07
C PRO A 347 36.16 27.76 -29.10
N ALA A 348 36.78 26.89 -28.31
CA ALA A 348 37.83 27.29 -27.38
C ALA A 348 39.11 27.73 -28.12
N GLN A 349 39.42 27.11 -29.26
CA GLN A 349 40.52 27.52 -30.12
C GLN A 349 40.24 28.87 -30.80
N MET A 350 39.02 29.10 -31.30
CA MET A 350 38.63 30.39 -31.86
C MET A 350 38.78 31.52 -30.83
N GLN A 351 38.31 31.31 -29.60
CA GLN A 351 38.45 32.30 -28.52
C GLN A 351 39.91 32.65 -28.27
N ARG A 352 40.78 31.64 -28.10
CA ARG A 352 42.22 31.85 -27.89
C ARG A 352 42.86 32.60 -29.06
N GLU A 353 42.55 32.24 -30.30
CA GLU A 353 43.14 32.93 -31.47
C GLU A 353 42.60 34.35 -31.66
N THR A 354 41.34 34.61 -31.28
CA THR A 354 40.82 35.99 -31.24
C THR A 354 41.52 36.83 -30.18
N GLU A 355 41.81 36.26 -29.01
CA GLU A 355 42.55 36.93 -27.94
C GLU A 355 44.01 37.19 -28.34
N THR A 356 44.69 36.23 -28.96
CA THR A 356 46.06 36.43 -29.48
C THR A 356 46.09 37.51 -30.57
N ALA A 357 45.10 37.55 -31.45
CA ALA A 357 44.98 38.58 -32.48
C ALA A 357 44.73 39.96 -31.88
N ARG A 358 43.85 40.08 -30.88
CA ARG A 358 43.61 41.34 -30.15
C ARG A 358 44.84 41.83 -29.41
N ALA A 359 45.53 40.93 -28.71
CA ALA A 359 46.76 41.26 -28.01
C ALA A 359 47.86 41.77 -28.97
N ARG A 360 48.02 41.15 -30.15
CA ARG A 360 48.94 41.64 -31.19
C ARG A 360 48.52 42.99 -31.77
N ALA A 361 47.22 43.25 -31.84
CA ALA A 361 46.67 44.52 -32.29
C ALA A 361 46.63 45.61 -31.18
N GLY A 362 47.08 45.29 -29.96
CA GLY A 362 47.04 46.21 -28.82
C GLY A 362 45.63 46.56 -28.32
N GLN A 363 44.64 45.70 -28.60
CA GLN A 363 43.25 45.91 -28.16
C GLN A 363 43.00 45.16 -26.86
N VAL A 364 42.43 45.86 -25.87
CA VAL A 364 42.06 45.32 -24.57
C VAL A 364 40.83 44.42 -24.71
N GLY A 365 40.91 43.19 -24.21
CA GLY A 365 39.86 42.19 -24.19
C GLY A 365 39.28 41.94 -22.79
N PRO A 366 38.08 41.34 -22.70
CA PRO A 366 37.48 40.98 -21.43
C PRO A 366 38.40 40.02 -20.66
N GLY A 367 38.87 40.46 -19.49
CA GLY A 367 39.74 39.67 -18.60
C GLY A 367 41.19 40.12 -18.55
N ASP A 368 41.57 41.11 -19.37
CA ASP A 368 42.88 41.73 -19.30
C ASP A 368 43.13 42.44 -17.96
N LEU A 369 44.40 42.75 -17.69
CA LEU A 369 44.85 43.40 -16.45
C LEU A 369 43.98 44.60 -16.07
N GLU A 370 43.63 45.45 -17.03
CA GLU A 370 42.86 46.68 -16.79
C GLU A 370 41.43 46.38 -16.30
N ASP A 371 40.76 45.39 -16.89
CA ASP A 371 39.41 44.98 -16.49
C ASP A 371 39.42 44.35 -15.09
N LEU A 372 40.41 43.50 -14.79
CA LEU A 372 40.55 42.89 -13.47
C LEU A 372 40.94 43.94 -12.42
N LEU A 373 41.83 44.89 -12.74
CA LEU A 373 42.18 46.00 -11.86
C LEU A 373 40.99 46.94 -11.62
N ALA A 374 40.18 47.22 -12.64
CA ALA A 374 38.97 48.03 -12.50
C ALA A 374 37.95 47.33 -11.59
N ALA A 375 37.81 46.00 -11.69
CA ALA A 375 36.96 45.23 -10.79
C ALA A 375 37.48 45.26 -9.34
N VAL A 376 38.80 45.13 -9.14
CA VAL A 376 39.45 45.26 -7.82
C VAL A 376 39.28 46.66 -7.25
N ALA A 377 39.44 47.71 -8.07
CA ALA A 377 39.28 49.10 -7.66
C ALA A 377 37.86 49.40 -7.17
N ARG A 378 36.83 48.84 -7.82
CA ARG A 378 35.42 48.96 -7.36
C ARG A 378 35.15 48.19 -6.07
N ALA A 379 35.85 47.09 -5.82
CA ALA A 379 35.70 46.29 -4.61
C ALA A 379 36.51 46.84 -3.42
N MET A 380 37.49 47.72 -3.67
CA MET A 380 38.36 48.30 -2.65
C MET A 380 37.58 49.15 -1.64
N PRO A 381 37.69 48.88 -0.33
CA PRO A 381 37.13 49.76 0.69
C PRO A 381 37.86 51.13 0.74
N PRO A 382 37.14 52.23 1.01
CA PRO A 382 37.74 53.56 1.08
C PRO A 382 38.72 53.68 2.26
N GLY A 383 39.85 54.39 2.05
CA GLY A 383 40.83 54.71 3.11
C GLY A 383 41.93 53.67 3.36
N GLN A 384 42.12 52.72 2.45
CA GLN A 384 43.12 51.65 2.59
C GLN A 384 44.48 52.01 1.94
N PRO A 385 45.60 51.47 2.48
CA PRO A 385 46.92 51.66 1.87
C PRO A 385 46.99 51.04 0.46
N PRO A 386 47.90 51.51 -0.40
CA PRO A 386 48.11 50.94 -1.73
C PRO A 386 48.45 49.44 -1.63
N LEU A 387 47.98 48.67 -2.61
CA LEU A 387 48.22 47.22 -2.68
C LEU A 387 49.74 46.96 -2.75
N GLN A 388 50.24 46.12 -1.84
CA GLN A 388 51.68 45.91 -1.66
C GLN A 388 52.31 45.02 -2.73
N GLY A 389 51.52 44.14 -3.35
CA GLY A 389 51.98 43.36 -4.49
C GLY A 389 50.84 42.94 -5.41
N LEU A 390 50.96 43.33 -6.68
CA LEU A 390 50.07 42.98 -7.78
C LEU A 390 50.86 42.14 -8.78
N ARG A 391 50.45 40.89 -9.00
CA ARG A 391 51.08 40.02 -10.01
C ARG A 391 50.02 39.55 -10.99
N TYR A 392 50.26 39.76 -12.28
CA TYR A 392 49.35 39.32 -13.33
C TYR A 392 50.03 38.31 -14.23
N GLU A 393 49.49 37.09 -14.27
CA GLU A 393 50.03 35.99 -15.07
C GLU A 393 48.89 35.21 -15.72
N SER A 394 48.99 34.98 -17.03
CA SER A 394 48.08 34.11 -17.79
C SER A 394 46.57 34.40 -17.58
N ASN A 395 46.16 35.67 -17.70
CA ASN A 395 44.77 36.12 -17.51
C ASN A 395 44.25 35.95 -16.07
N ARG A 396 45.16 35.98 -15.10
CA ARG A 396 44.86 35.90 -13.67
C ARG A 396 45.57 37.02 -12.92
N LEU A 397 44.85 37.68 -12.02
CA LEU A 397 45.39 38.71 -11.14
C LEU A 397 45.53 38.16 -9.72
N LEU A 398 46.74 38.18 -9.19
CA LEU A 398 47.10 37.80 -7.83
C LEU A 398 47.31 39.07 -7.00
N LEU A 399 46.50 39.22 -5.95
CA LEU A 399 46.60 40.28 -4.96
C LEU A 399 47.33 39.74 -3.73
N THR A 400 48.46 40.35 -3.37
CA THR A 400 49.29 39.95 -2.21
C THR A 400 49.40 41.08 -1.19
N GLY A 401 49.63 40.74 0.08
CA GLY A 401 49.80 41.72 1.16
C GLY A 401 48.50 42.35 1.67
N LEU A 402 47.35 41.68 1.43
CA LEU A 402 46.06 42.07 1.99
C LEU A 402 45.93 41.55 3.44
N PRO A 403 45.66 42.42 4.44
CA PRO A 403 45.33 41.98 5.79
C PRO A 403 44.11 41.04 5.78
N GLY A 404 44.14 39.98 6.60
CA GLY A 404 43.07 38.96 6.70
C GLY A 404 41.63 39.50 6.63
N PRO A 405 41.21 40.47 7.47
CA PRO A 405 39.83 40.97 7.44
C PRO A 405 39.46 41.71 6.14
N ILE A 406 40.46 42.33 5.49
CA ILE A 406 40.26 43.05 4.23
C ILE A 406 40.18 42.06 3.06
N ARG A 407 40.98 40.99 3.10
CA ARG A 407 40.94 39.90 2.11
C ARG A 407 39.58 39.24 2.08
N ASP A 408 39.01 38.90 3.24
CA ASP A 408 37.68 38.29 3.33
C ASP A 408 36.60 39.22 2.77
N GLN A 409 36.65 40.52 3.13
CA GLN A 409 35.70 41.51 2.61
C GLN A 409 35.81 41.69 1.08
N MET A 410 37.04 41.67 0.55
CA MET A 410 37.27 41.73 -0.89
C MET A 410 36.79 40.47 -1.60
N ARG A 411 37.04 39.27 -1.05
CA ARG A 411 36.56 38.00 -1.59
C ARG A 411 35.04 38.02 -1.70
N ASP A 412 34.35 38.46 -0.66
CA ASP A 412 32.89 38.47 -0.64
C ASP A 412 32.31 39.48 -1.65
N ARG A 413 32.92 40.66 -1.79
CA ARG A 413 32.50 41.67 -2.78
C ARG A 413 32.81 41.27 -4.23
N LEU A 414 33.99 40.71 -4.47
CA LEU A 414 34.40 40.26 -5.81
C LEU A 414 33.66 38.98 -6.21
N GLY A 415 33.31 38.12 -5.25
CA GLY A 415 32.49 36.92 -5.45
C GLY A 415 31.03 37.20 -5.82
N GLN A 416 30.52 38.40 -5.54
CA GLN A 416 29.20 38.84 -6.00
C GLN A 416 29.14 39.14 -7.50
N ASN A 417 30.30 39.33 -8.16
CA ASN A 417 30.33 39.55 -9.60
C ASN A 417 30.21 38.21 -10.35
N PRO A 418 29.14 37.98 -11.14
CA PRO A 418 28.89 36.68 -11.79
C PRO A 418 29.94 36.30 -12.84
N ASN A 419 30.70 37.29 -13.34
CA ASN A 419 31.69 37.11 -14.40
C ASN A 419 33.09 36.75 -13.86
N LEU A 420 33.31 36.86 -12.55
CA LEU A 420 34.60 36.60 -11.91
C LEU A 420 34.59 35.29 -11.13
N ARG A 421 35.73 34.61 -11.16
CA ARG A 421 36.05 33.50 -10.28
C ARG A 421 37.17 33.97 -9.35
N VAL A 422 36.84 34.00 -8.07
CA VAL A 422 37.76 34.34 -6.98
C VAL A 422 38.16 33.06 -6.27
N SER A 423 39.46 32.87 -6.05
CA SER A 423 40.01 31.74 -5.30
C SER A 423 41.10 32.23 -4.36
N ASP A 424 41.26 31.58 -3.22
CA ASP A 424 42.38 31.83 -2.30
C ASP A 424 43.59 30.98 -2.74
N GLU A 425 44.77 31.60 -2.81
CA GLU A 425 46.05 30.96 -3.12
C GLU A 425 47.06 31.31 -2.01
N GLY A 426 47.03 30.53 -0.93
CA GLY A 426 47.83 30.79 0.27
C GLY A 426 47.46 32.12 0.94
N ASP A 427 48.41 33.05 1.00
CA ASP A 427 48.19 34.40 1.55
C ASP A 427 47.76 35.43 0.49
N ALA A 428 47.46 34.98 -0.74
CA ALA A 428 47.07 35.80 -1.87
C ALA A 428 45.63 35.52 -2.33
N LEU A 429 45.01 36.52 -2.94
CA LEU A 429 43.67 36.40 -3.54
C LEU A 429 43.81 36.38 -5.07
N GLN A 430 43.38 35.28 -5.69
CA GLN A 430 43.46 35.04 -7.13
C GLN A 430 42.13 35.36 -7.82
N LEU A 431 42.20 36.17 -8.87
CA LEU A 431 41.06 36.59 -9.70
C LEU A 431 41.25 36.10 -11.13
N SER A 432 40.20 35.51 -11.69
CA SER A 432 40.14 35.10 -13.10
C SER A 432 38.72 35.27 -13.62
N LEU A 433 38.53 35.31 -14.94
CA LEU A 433 37.17 35.25 -15.50
C LEU A 433 36.59 33.84 -15.34
N ARG A 434 35.29 33.77 -15.04
CA ARG A 434 34.57 32.50 -15.05
C ARG A 434 34.41 32.04 -16.52
N PRO A 435 34.81 30.82 -16.88
CA PRO A 435 34.63 30.34 -18.25
C PRO A 435 33.14 30.32 -18.60
N THR A 436 32.78 30.90 -19.73
CA THR A 436 31.42 30.89 -20.26
C THR A 436 31.10 29.47 -20.75
N THR A 437 30.65 28.61 -19.85
CA THR A 437 29.98 27.38 -20.26
C THR A 437 28.60 27.76 -20.81
N ARG A 438 28.51 27.90 -22.12
CA ARG A 438 27.25 27.85 -22.86
C ARG A 438 27.20 26.56 -23.66
#